data_AF-A0A2D6GT85-F1
#
_entry.id   AF-A0A2D6GT85-F1
#
_cell.length_a   1.000
_cell.length_b   1.000
_cell.length_c   1.000
_cell.angle_alpha   90.00
_cell.angle_beta   90.00
_cell.angle_gamma   90.00
#
_symmetry.space_group_name_H-M   'P 1'
#
loop_
_entity.id
_entity.type
_entity.pdbx_description
1 polymer ?
#
loop_
_entity_poly.entity_id
_entity_poly.type
_entity_poly.pdbx_seq_one_letter_code
_entity_poly.pdbx_strand_id
1 'polypeptide(L)'
;MTINGEVKAGDLFVFYGLLQPVSESFPHAIDLAGSGAFLGEARIRGDLYDVGGYPGMVAGDGLVSGTLYRIDDPVIVPEIDAFEDIIPGEEAESLYRREQHPVLNADGAPTGPSAWVYVFNKPLAEDPKIESGDWLKEGEPRYRKRKRTPLQWVVRCVFATLFALFAYVLLSLVIGIIFDNQLLTLVVGVGGALGVFLIALFGNARNDGHHSGPDASDMINMRMD
;
A
#
# COMPACT_ATOMS: atom_id res chain seq x y z
N MET A 1 17.32 -14.18 -2.66
CA MET A 1 16.46 -13.25 -3.41
C MET A 1 16.60 -11.89 -2.74
N THR A 2 17.01 -10.86 -3.48
CA THR A 2 17.15 -9.51 -2.91
C THR A 2 15.83 -8.79 -3.09
N ILE A 3 15.08 -8.60 -2.01
CA ILE A 3 13.85 -7.80 -2.00
C ILE A 3 14.23 -6.35 -2.35
N ASN A 4 13.45 -5.72 -3.23
CA ASN A 4 13.68 -4.35 -3.69
C ASN A 4 15.12 -4.10 -4.19
N GLY A 5 15.76 -5.13 -4.75
CA GLY A 5 17.13 -5.04 -5.21
C GLY A 5 17.30 -4.05 -6.36
N GLU A 6 18.56 -3.65 -6.59
CA GLU A 6 18.94 -2.79 -7.71
C GLU A 6 18.50 -3.41 -9.05
N VAL A 7 17.90 -2.58 -9.90
CA VAL A 7 17.45 -2.94 -11.25
C VAL A 7 18.45 -2.41 -12.26
N LYS A 8 18.80 -3.23 -13.24
CA LYS A 8 19.76 -2.90 -14.29
C LYS A 8 19.10 -2.85 -15.66
N ALA A 9 19.71 -2.11 -16.58
CA ALA A 9 19.32 -2.16 -17.98
C ALA A 9 19.37 -3.61 -18.51
N GLY A 10 18.29 -4.04 -19.15
CA GLY A 10 18.06 -5.40 -19.61
C GLY A 10 17.30 -6.29 -18.63
N ASP A 11 17.04 -5.85 -17.39
CA ASP A 11 16.24 -6.62 -16.45
C ASP A 11 14.78 -6.75 -16.92
N LEU A 12 14.17 -7.88 -16.58
CA LEU A 12 12.80 -8.20 -16.94
C LEU A 12 11.85 -7.88 -15.80
N PHE A 13 10.64 -7.47 -16.14
CA PHE A 13 9.50 -7.27 -15.25
C PHE A 13 8.31 -8.05 -15.75
N VAL A 14 7.50 -8.58 -14.82
CA VAL A 14 6.15 -9.07 -15.13
C VAL A 14 5.14 -8.19 -14.43
N PHE A 15 4.37 -7.44 -15.22
CA PHE A 15 3.24 -6.64 -14.73
C PHE A 15 1.95 -7.44 -14.91
N TYR A 16 1.22 -7.67 -13.83
CA TYR A 16 -0.02 -8.48 -13.84
C TYR A 16 -1.28 -7.67 -13.51
N GLY A 17 -1.15 -6.35 -13.36
CA GLY A 17 -2.20 -5.46 -12.87
C GLY A 17 -2.25 -4.12 -13.58
N LEU A 18 -2.35 -3.05 -12.80
CA LEU A 18 -2.60 -1.68 -13.31
C LEU A 18 -1.44 -1.12 -14.12
N LEU A 19 -0.21 -1.62 -13.91
CA LEU A 19 0.98 -1.27 -14.67
C LEU A 19 1.05 -1.93 -16.06
N GLN A 20 0.08 -2.78 -16.43
CA GLN A 20 0.02 -3.31 -17.79
C GLN A 20 -0.37 -2.18 -18.76
N PRO A 21 0.32 -1.98 -19.90
CA PRO A 21 -0.01 -0.89 -20.84
C PRO A 21 -1.44 -0.94 -21.40
N VAL A 22 -2.07 -2.11 -21.39
CA VAL A 22 -3.46 -2.33 -21.81
C VAL A 22 -4.49 -1.96 -20.73
N SER A 23 -4.04 -1.70 -19.51
CA SER A 23 -4.90 -1.30 -18.38
C SER A 23 -5.45 0.10 -18.59
N GLU A 24 -6.74 0.31 -18.40
CA GLU A 24 -7.37 1.65 -18.43
C GLU A 24 -6.85 2.54 -17.31
N SER A 25 -6.40 1.91 -16.21
CA SER A 25 -5.86 2.57 -15.03
C SER A 25 -4.34 2.80 -15.09
N PHE A 26 -3.70 2.58 -16.24
CA PHE A 26 -2.26 2.75 -16.40
C PHE A 26 -1.84 4.21 -16.13
N PRO A 27 -0.83 4.45 -15.27
CA PRO A 27 -0.39 5.81 -14.94
C PRO A 27 0.34 6.46 -16.13
N HIS A 28 -0.29 7.43 -16.79
CA HIS A 28 0.29 8.16 -17.92
C HIS A 28 1.58 8.94 -17.59
N ALA A 29 1.87 9.15 -16.31
CA ALA A 29 3.13 9.77 -15.87
C ALA A 29 4.33 8.83 -16.05
N ILE A 30 4.13 7.51 -16.06
CA ILE A 30 5.19 6.52 -16.23
C ILE A 30 5.39 6.26 -17.72
N ASP A 31 6.50 6.75 -18.28
CA ASP A 31 6.88 6.48 -19.67
C ASP A 31 7.51 5.09 -19.83
N LEU A 32 6.69 4.05 -19.65
CA LEU A 32 7.16 2.68 -19.79
C LEU A 32 7.63 2.43 -21.23
N ALA A 33 6.89 2.93 -22.23
CA ALA A 33 7.19 2.76 -23.66
C ALA A 33 8.54 3.38 -24.09
N GLY A 34 8.92 4.52 -23.52
CA GLY A 34 10.22 5.14 -23.75
C GLY A 34 11.37 4.51 -22.96
N SER A 35 11.05 3.81 -21.86
CA SER A 35 12.04 3.25 -20.92
C SER A 35 12.38 1.78 -21.17
N GLY A 36 11.79 1.14 -22.18
CA GLY A 36 12.07 -0.26 -22.48
C GLY A 36 11.25 -0.88 -23.61
N ALA A 37 11.01 -2.18 -23.52
CA ALA A 37 10.31 -2.94 -24.56
C ALA A 37 9.32 -3.97 -24.01
N PHE A 38 8.12 -3.99 -24.58
CA PHE A 38 7.14 -5.06 -24.40
C PHE A 38 7.60 -6.33 -25.11
N LEU A 39 7.63 -7.46 -24.40
CA LEU A 39 8.10 -8.74 -24.91
C LEU A 39 7.00 -9.79 -25.13
N GLY A 40 5.78 -9.53 -24.68
CA GLY A 40 4.63 -10.43 -24.83
C GLY A 40 4.01 -10.84 -23.49
N GLU A 41 3.15 -11.83 -23.55
CA GLU A 41 2.52 -12.41 -22.36
C GLU A 41 3.51 -13.28 -21.58
N ALA A 42 3.38 -13.27 -20.25
CA ALA A 42 4.12 -14.14 -19.36
C ALA A 42 3.23 -14.62 -18.22
N ARG A 43 3.65 -15.72 -17.59
CA ARG A 43 3.06 -16.20 -16.35
C ARG A 43 4.08 -16.28 -15.25
N ILE A 44 3.59 -16.20 -14.01
CA ILE A 44 4.39 -16.37 -12.80
C ILE A 44 3.61 -17.21 -11.79
N ARG A 45 4.34 -17.83 -10.86
CA ARG A 45 3.76 -18.63 -9.79
C ARG A 45 3.25 -17.73 -8.67
N GLY A 46 1.98 -17.83 -8.33
CA GLY A 46 1.35 -17.05 -7.26
C GLY A 46 -0.17 -17.17 -7.24
N ASP A 47 -0.78 -16.73 -6.15
CA ASP A 47 -2.22 -16.56 -6.05
C ASP A 47 -2.58 -15.09 -6.15
N LEU A 48 -3.61 -14.77 -6.94
CA LEU A 48 -4.05 -13.40 -7.22
C LEU A 48 -5.33 -13.07 -6.45
N TYR A 49 -5.40 -11.87 -5.87
CA TYR A 49 -6.53 -11.39 -5.08
C TYR A 49 -6.94 -9.97 -5.50
N ASP A 50 -8.22 -9.63 -5.35
CA ASP A 50 -8.69 -8.24 -5.35
C ASP A 50 -8.56 -7.67 -3.93
N VAL A 51 -7.49 -6.89 -3.70
CA VAL A 51 -7.13 -6.34 -2.37
C VAL A 51 -7.72 -4.95 -2.12
N GLY A 52 -8.79 -4.58 -2.82
CA GLY A 52 -9.51 -3.33 -2.60
C GLY A 52 -9.69 -2.47 -3.85
N GLY A 53 -9.91 -3.09 -5.00
CA GLY A 53 -10.03 -2.46 -6.31
C GLY A 53 -8.74 -2.46 -7.12
N TYR A 54 -7.76 -3.26 -6.72
CA TYR A 54 -6.48 -3.43 -7.41
C TYR A 54 -5.91 -4.83 -7.10
N PRO A 55 -5.06 -5.39 -7.98
CA PRO A 55 -4.61 -6.77 -7.87
C PRO A 55 -3.45 -6.91 -6.87
N GLY A 56 -3.55 -7.88 -5.97
CA GLY A 56 -2.48 -8.27 -5.07
C GLY A 56 -2.07 -9.71 -5.31
N MET A 57 -0.86 -9.94 -5.84
CA MET A 57 -0.29 -11.29 -5.90
C MET A 57 0.42 -11.62 -4.59
N VAL A 58 0.16 -12.82 -4.06
CA VAL A 58 0.94 -13.41 -2.96
C VAL A 58 1.54 -14.75 -3.39
N ALA A 59 2.49 -15.26 -2.60
CA ALA A 59 3.02 -16.60 -2.79
C ALA A 59 1.88 -17.65 -2.73
N GLY A 60 1.86 -18.56 -3.71
CA GLY A 60 0.83 -19.57 -3.86
C GLY A 60 1.14 -20.48 -5.06
N ASP A 61 0.31 -21.49 -5.28
CA ASP A 61 0.54 -22.49 -6.32
C ASP A 61 -0.12 -22.16 -7.67
N GLY A 62 -0.97 -21.13 -7.70
CA GLY A 62 -1.66 -20.64 -8.89
C GLY A 62 -0.72 -20.08 -9.97
N LEU A 63 -1.31 -19.77 -11.12
CA LEU A 63 -0.63 -19.11 -12.22
C LEU A 63 -1.23 -17.73 -12.41
N VAL A 64 -0.41 -16.69 -12.22
CA VAL A 64 -0.79 -15.32 -12.50
C VAL A 64 -0.35 -14.96 -13.91
N SER A 65 -1.28 -14.44 -14.70
CA SER A 65 -1.06 -13.96 -16.06
C SER A 65 -0.69 -12.48 -16.04
N GLY A 66 0.26 -12.11 -16.87
CA GLY A 66 0.68 -10.72 -17.01
C GLY A 66 1.48 -10.50 -18.28
N THR A 67 2.13 -9.35 -18.31
CA THR A 67 2.92 -8.84 -19.42
C THR A 67 4.40 -8.87 -19.07
N LEU A 68 5.21 -9.51 -19.92
CA LEU A 68 6.66 -9.46 -19.84
C LEU A 68 7.17 -8.15 -20.47
N TYR A 69 7.98 -7.45 -19.70
CA TYR A 69 8.57 -6.17 -20.09
C TYR A 69 10.07 -6.19 -19.82
N ARG A 70 10.87 -5.60 -20.69
CA ARG A 70 12.30 -5.36 -20.46
C ARG A 70 12.51 -3.88 -20.16
N ILE A 71 13.20 -3.57 -19.08
CA ILE A 71 13.60 -2.21 -18.73
C ILE A 71 14.97 -1.94 -19.35
N ASP A 72 15.06 -0.96 -20.26
CA ASP A 72 16.32 -0.52 -20.87
C ASP A 72 16.88 0.72 -20.15
N ASP A 73 16.01 1.58 -19.63
CA ASP A 73 16.37 2.72 -18.77
C ASP A 73 15.91 2.48 -17.32
N PRO A 74 16.80 2.08 -16.39
CA PRO A 74 16.43 1.82 -15.00
C PRO A 74 16.06 3.10 -14.21
N VAL A 75 16.21 4.30 -14.78
CA VAL A 75 15.79 5.56 -14.13
C VAL A 75 14.27 5.62 -13.91
N ILE A 76 13.48 4.85 -14.68
CA ILE A 76 12.03 4.77 -14.50
C ILE A 76 11.60 4.01 -13.24
N VAL A 77 12.48 3.15 -12.71
CA VAL A 77 12.13 2.19 -11.65
C VAL A 77 11.63 2.84 -10.36
N PRO A 78 12.24 3.93 -9.84
CA PRO A 78 11.71 4.64 -8.68
C PRO A 78 10.29 5.19 -8.88
N GLU A 79 9.89 5.55 -10.10
CA GLU A 79 8.53 6.02 -10.40
C GLU A 79 7.52 4.87 -10.35
N ILE A 80 7.91 3.69 -10.87
CA ILE A 80 7.12 2.46 -10.77
C ILE A 80 6.99 2.04 -9.30
N ASP A 81 8.07 2.09 -8.54
CA ASP A 81 8.10 1.76 -7.12
C ASP A 81 7.22 2.69 -6.29
N ALA A 82 7.23 3.99 -6.60
CA ALA A 82 6.37 4.97 -5.96
C ALA A 82 4.89 4.70 -6.25
N PHE A 83 4.55 4.29 -7.48
CA PHE A 83 3.18 3.92 -7.83
C PHE A 83 2.69 2.68 -7.07
N GLU A 84 3.58 1.71 -6.82
CA GLU A 84 3.29 0.49 -6.04
C GLU A 84 3.50 0.69 -4.52
N ASP A 85 3.55 1.95 -4.04
CA ASP A 85 3.70 2.31 -2.63
C ASP A 85 4.88 1.58 -1.94
N ILE A 86 6.01 1.44 -2.65
CA ILE A 86 7.27 0.98 -2.07
C ILE A 86 7.95 2.15 -1.35
N ILE A 87 8.22 1.96 -0.06
CA ILE A 87 8.90 2.92 0.79
C ILE A 87 10.35 2.48 0.97
N PRO A 88 11.34 3.20 0.41
CA PRO A 88 12.75 2.81 0.52
C PRO A 88 13.21 2.67 1.97
N GLY A 89 13.75 1.48 2.32
CA GLY A 89 14.24 1.18 3.66
C GLY A 89 13.15 0.84 4.70
N GLU A 90 11.87 0.86 4.32
CA GLU A 90 10.73 0.56 5.19
C GLU A 90 9.87 -0.55 4.53
N GLU A 91 10.47 -1.72 4.29
CA GLU A 91 9.79 -2.75 3.52
C GLU A 91 8.58 -3.34 4.26
N ALA A 92 8.53 -3.26 5.60
CA ALA A 92 7.36 -3.65 6.39
C ALA A 92 6.16 -2.71 6.14
N GLU A 93 6.42 -1.42 5.94
CA GLU A 93 5.40 -0.40 5.73
C GLU A 93 5.00 -0.27 4.25
N SER A 94 5.83 -0.73 3.32
CA SER A 94 5.53 -0.78 1.89
C SER A 94 4.30 -1.64 1.57
N LEU A 95 3.46 -1.20 0.61
CA LEU A 95 2.27 -1.94 0.17
C LEU A 95 2.63 -3.20 -0.62
N TYR A 96 3.64 -3.07 -1.48
CA TYR A 96 4.24 -4.14 -2.25
C TYR A 96 5.73 -4.31 -1.93
N ARG A 97 6.29 -5.42 -2.36
CA ARG A 97 7.74 -5.68 -2.41
C ARG A 97 8.10 -6.16 -3.80
N ARG A 98 9.22 -5.71 -4.35
CA ARG A 98 9.71 -6.19 -5.64
C ARG A 98 10.60 -7.42 -5.43
N GLU A 99 10.22 -8.53 -6.05
CA GLU A 99 10.89 -9.84 -5.92
C GLU A 99 11.14 -10.48 -7.29
N GLN A 100 12.20 -11.29 -7.42
CA GLN A 100 12.52 -11.99 -8.68
C GLN A 100 11.85 -13.35 -8.80
N HIS A 101 10.81 -13.47 -9.61
CA HIS A 101 10.15 -14.74 -9.89
C HIS A 101 10.61 -15.35 -11.21
N PRO A 102 10.73 -16.69 -11.32
CA PRO A 102 10.91 -17.36 -12.60
C PRO A 102 9.76 -17.04 -13.55
N VAL A 103 10.09 -16.69 -14.78
CA VAL A 103 9.09 -16.50 -15.84
C VAL A 103 8.64 -17.88 -16.31
N LEU A 104 7.33 -18.07 -16.44
CA LEU A 104 6.68 -19.31 -16.85
C LEU A 104 6.00 -19.13 -18.21
N ASN A 105 5.95 -20.21 -18.99
CA ASN A 105 5.20 -20.28 -20.23
C ASN A 105 3.70 -20.55 -19.96
N ALA A 106 2.92 -20.70 -21.04
CA ALA A 106 1.48 -20.99 -20.96
C ALA A 106 1.14 -22.34 -20.29
N ASP A 107 2.09 -23.28 -20.23
CA ASP A 107 1.93 -24.57 -19.56
C ASP A 107 2.40 -24.53 -18.10
N GLY A 108 2.87 -23.37 -17.61
CA GLY A 108 3.39 -23.19 -16.25
C GLY A 108 4.82 -23.71 -16.04
N ALA A 109 5.53 -24.03 -17.13
CA ALA A 109 6.93 -24.46 -17.10
C ALA A 109 7.88 -23.25 -17.16
N PRO A 110 9.02 -23.27 -16.44
CA PRO A 110 10.01 -22.19 -16.48
C PRO A 110 10.58 -21.99 -17.88
N THR A 111 10.67 -20.72 -18.31
CA THR A 111 11.27 -20.35 -19.60
C THR A 111 12.79 -20.18 -19.53
N GLY A 112 13.35 -20.08 -18.32
CA GLY A 112 14.78 -19.85 -18.08
C GLY A 112 15.06 -18.55 -17.32
N PRO A 113 14.63 -17.37 -17.80
CA PRO A 113 14.87 -16.11 -17.10
C PRO A 113 13.98 -15.93 -15.87
N SER A 114 14.41 -15.02 -14.99
CA SER A 114 13.59 -14.47 -13.91
C SER A 114 13.26 -13.01 -14.19
N ALA A 115 12.15 -12.54 -13.64
CA ALA A 115 11.68 -11.18 -13.78
C ALA A 115 11.30 -10.61 -12.41
N TRP A 116 11.45 -9.31 -12.27
CA TRP A 116 10.94 -8.55 -11.14
C TRP A 116 9.41 -8.52 -11.16
N VAL A 117 8.82 -8.74 -9.99
CA VAL A 117 7.38 -8.77 -9.76
C VAL A 117 7.08 -8.02 -8.47
N TYR A 118 6.01 -7.24 -8.46
CA TYR A 118 5.47 -6.62 -7.26
C TYR A 118 4.60 -7.62 -6.49
N VAL A 119 5.05 -8.07 -5.33
CA VAL A 119 4.35 -9.00 -4.44
C VAL A 119 3.63 -8.21 -3.36
N PHE A 120 2.34 -8.48 -3.17
CA PHE A 120 1.53 -7.81 -2.15
C PHE A 120 2.02 -8.15 -0.75
N ASN A 121 2.14 -7.14 0.09
CA ASN A 121 2.87 -7.23 1.36
C ASN A 121 2.01 -6.95 2.60
N LYS A 122 0.69 -6.82 2.44
CA LYS A 122 -0.21 -6.62 3.58
C LYS A 122 -0.99 -7.90 3.87
N PRO A 123 -1.48 -8.09 5.11
CA PRO A 123 -2.36 -9.21 5.41
C PRO A 123 -3.59 -9.18 4.51
N LEU A 124 -3.87 -10.32 3.87
CA LEU A 124 -5.14 -10.52 3.17
C LEU A 124 -6.27 -10.52 4.20
N ALA A 125 -7.31 -9.74 3.95
CA ALA A 125 -8.54 -9.75 4.74
C ALA A 125 -9.54 -10.74 4.12
N GLU A 126 -10.82 -10.36 4.03
CA GLU A 126 -11.85 -11.06 3.24
C GLU A 126 -11.75 -10.72 1.74
N ASP A 127 -10.53 -10.59 1.24
CA ASP A 127 -10.26 -10.15 -0.13
C ASP A 127 -10.50 -11.31 -1.11
N PRO A 128 -11.33 -11.13 -2.15
CA PRO A 128 -11.67 -12.23 -3.07
C PRO A 128 -10.47 -12.74 -3.85
N LYS A 129 -10.31 -14.06 -3.90
CA LYS A 129 -9.35 -14.70 -4.81
C LYS A 129 -9.85 -14.61 -6.25
N ILE A 130 -8.96 -14.24 -7.16
CA ILE A 130 -9.19 -14.23 -8.61
C ILE A 130 -8.75 -15.59 -9.14
N GLU A 131 -9.70 -16.52 -9.25
CA GLU A 131 -9.43 -17.91 -9.62
C GLU A 131 -8.85 -18.05 -11.03
N SER A 132 -9.11 -17.07 -11.90
CA SER A 132 -8.55 -17.03 -13.26
C SER A 132 -7.03 -16.77 -13.26
N GLY A 133 -6.50 -16.16 -12.19
CA GLY A 133 -5.14 -15.64 -12.14
C GLY A 133 -4.89 -14.48 -13.12
N ASP A 134 -5.93 -13.89 -13.70
CA ASP A 134 -5.83 -12.85 -14.73
C ASP A 134 -6.74 -11.67 -14.36
N TRP A 135 -6.10 -10.58 -13.92
CA TRP A 135 -6.79 -9.35 -13.50
C TRP A 135 -7.65 -8.75 -14.61
N LEU A 136 -7.15 -8.76 -15.86
CA LEU A 136 -7.81 -8.09 -16.98
C LEU A 136 -9.01 -8.91 -17.49
N LYS A 137 -8.99 -10.23 -17.29
CA LYS A 137 -10.06 -11.13 -17.74
C LYS A 137 -11.34 -11.04 -16.91
N GLU A 138 -11.25 -10.68 -15.62
CA GLU A 138 -12.45 -10.45 -14.80
C GLU A 138 -13.17 -9.12 -15.16
N GLY A 139 -12.57 -8.33 -16.06
CA GLY A 139 -12.96 -6.97 -16.36
C GLY A 139 -12.50 -6.06 -15.23
N GLU A 140 -11.66 -5.07 -15.51
CA GLU A 140 -11.17 -4.14 -14.48
C GLU A 140 -12.35 -3.70 -13.60
N PRO A 141 -12.41 -4.13 -12.32
CA PRO A 141 -13.49 -3.72 -11.46
C PRO A 141 -13.35 -2.21 -11.32
N ARG A 142 -14.25 -1.45 -11.97
CA ARG A 142 -14.33 0.02 -11.89
C ARG A 142 -13.97 0.42 -10.49
N TYR A 143 -12.80 1.04 -10.29
CA TYR A 143 -12.21 1.37 -8.99
C TYR A 143 -13.30 1.63 -7.95
N ARG A 144 -13.70 0.58 -7.23
CA ARG A 144 -14.80 0.67 -6.28
C ARG A 144 -14.13 0.95 -4.98
N LYS A 145 -13.75 2.23 -4.78
CA LYS A 145 -13.12 2.73 -3.56
C LYS A 145 -13.80 2.05 -2.37
N ARG A 146 -13.15 1.03 -1.80
CA ARG A 146 -13.67 0.35 -0.62
C ARG A 146 -13.65 1.43 0.43
N LYS A 147 -14.82 1.98 0.77
CA LYS A 147 -14.93 2.87 1.92
C LYS A 147 -14.44 2.03 3.08
N ARG A 148 -13.18 2.19 3.50
CA ARG A 148 -12.70 1.72 4.80
C ARG A 148 -13.76 2.18 5.76
N THR A 149 -14.52 1.24 6.31
CA THR A 149 -15.70 1.61 7.09
C THR A 149 -15.19 2.49 8.24
N PRO A 150 -15.77 3.68 8.46
CA PRO A 150 -15.34 4.57 9.54
C PRO A 150 -15.37 3.86 10.92
N LEU A 151 -16.08 2.73 11.01
CA LEU A 151 -16.11 1.83 12.16
C LEU A 151 -14.73 1.42 12.68
N GLN A 152 -13.73 1.13 11.84
CA GLN A 152 -12.40 0.75 12.32
C GLN A 152 -11.66 1.92 12.98
N TRP A 153 -11.81 3.13 12.44
CA TRP A 153 -11.31 4.36 13.05
C TRP A 153 -12.02 4.66 14.36
N VAL A 154 -13.35 4.54 14.39
CA VAL A 154 -14.16 4.74 15.59
C VAL A 154 -13.77 3.75 16.69
N VAL A 155 -13.61 2.46 16.36
CA VAL A 155 -13.20 1.42 17.31
C VAL A 155 -11.82 1.74 17.90
N ARG A 156 -10.85 2.15 17.06
CA ARG A 156 -9.53 2.56 17.53
C ARG A 156 -9.59 3.79 18.46
N CYS A 157 -10.41 4.79 18.12
CA CYS A 157 -10.63 5.96 18.97
C CYS A 157 -11.29 5.60 20.31
N VAL A 158 -12.26 4.68 20.30
CA VAL A 158 -12.92 4.19 21.52
C VAL A 158 -11.92 3.46 22.43
N PHE A 159 -11.11 2.55 21.88
CA PHE A 159 -10.10 1.84 22.66
C PHE A 159 -9.04 2.79 23.22
N ALA A 160 -8.56 3.76 22.43
CA ALA A 160 -7.61 4.77 22.90
C ALA A 160 -8.19 5.62 24.05
N THR A 161 -9.47 5.99 23.95
CA THR A 161 -10.17 6.78 24.98
C THR A 161 -10.33 5.98 26.27
N LEU A 162 -10.76 4.72 26.16
CA LEU A 162 -10.92 3.83 27.32
C LEU A 162 -9.56 3.57 28.01
N PHE A 163 -8.49 3.38 27.22
CA PHE A 163 -7.14 3.21 27.76
C PHE A 163 -6.64 4.46 28.50
N ALA A 164 -6.85 5.65 27.94
CA ALA A 164 -6.47 6.91 28.58
C ALA A 164 -7.21 7.14 29.91
N LEU A 165 -8.53 6.86 29.95
CA LEU A 165 -9.33 6.93 31.18
C LEU A 165 -8.84 5.93 32.23
N PHE A 166 -8.53 4.71 31.81
CA PHE A 166 -7.99 3.68 32.69
C PHE A 166 -6.63 4.11 33.29
N ALA A 167 -5.71 4.61 32.45
CA ALA A 167 -4.42 5.12 32.88
C ALA A 167 -4.55 6.31 33.86
N TYR A 168 -5.50 7.22 33.61
CA TYR A 168 -5.79 8.35 34.49
C TYR A 168 -6.26 7.91 35.88
N VAL A 169 -7.21 6.96 35.94
CA VAL A 169 -7.72 6.42 37.20
C VAL A 169 -6.60 5.72 37.96
N LEU A 170 -5.81 4.89 37.28
CA LEU A 170 -4.72 4.13 37.89
C LEU A 170 -3.62 5.06 38.43
N LEU A 171 -3.24 6.09 37.65
CA LEU A 171 -2.27 7.09 38.09
C LEU A 171 -2.78 7.91 39.28
N SER A 172 -4.05 8.32 39.26
CA SER A 172 -4.66 9.06 40.37
C SER A 172 -4.73 8.22 41.66
N LEU A 173 -4.97 6.93 41.54
CA LEU A 173 -5.03 5.98 42.67
C LEU A 173 -3.63 5.76 43.26
N VAL A 174 -2.61 5.58 42.42
CA VAL A 174 -1.20 5.45 42.84
C VAL A 174 -0.72 6.74 43.52
N ILE A 175 -0.99 7.91 42.95
CA ILE A 175 -0.61 9.20 43.54
C ILE A 175 -1.35 9.42 44.88
N GLY A 176 -2.63 9.08 44.95
CA GLY A 176 -3.42 9.17 46.18
C GLY A 176 -2.86 8.29 47.31
N ILE A 177 -2.39 7.08 46.97
CA ILE A 177 -1.73 6.17 47.93
C ILE A 177 -0.37 6.72 48.39
N ILE A 178 0.41 7.31 47.49
CA ILE A 178 1.79 7.74 47.79
C ILE A 178 1.83 9.04 48.58
N PHE A 179 0.96 10.01 48.26
CA PHE A 179 1.12 11.38 48.75
C PHE A 179 0.15 11.77 49.87
N ASP A 180 -0.89 10.97 50.17
CA ASP A 180 -1.93 11.23 51.20
C ASP A 180 -2.45 12.69 51.18
N ASN A 181 -2.49 13.30 49.99
CA ASN A 181 -2.74 14.72 49.83
C ASN A 181 -3.65 14.96 48.61
N GLN A 182 -4.94 15.15 48.89
CA GLN A 182 -5.98 15.23 47.86
C GLN A 182 -5.80 16.42 46.90
N LEU A 183 -5.16 17.50 47.36
CA LEU A 183 -4.94 18.70 46.56
C LEU A 183 -3.90 18.47 45.44
N LEU A 184 -2.83 17.74 45.74
CA LEU A 184 -1.73 17.48 44.80
C LEU A 184 -2.14 16.47 43.73
N THR A 185 -2.97 15.49 44.11
CA THR A 185 -3.62 14.54 43.19
C THR A 185 -4.50 15.28 42.18
N LEU A 186 -5.25 16.29 42.63
CA LEU A 186 -6.17 17.06 41.79
C LEU A 186 -5.41 17.96 40.79
N VAL A 187 -4.34 18.63 41.22
CA VAL A 187 -3.53 19.51 40.35
C VAL A 187 -2.77 18.71 39.28
N VAL A 188 -2.13 17.60 39.67
CA VAL A 188 -1.39 16.75 38.71
C VAL A 188 -2.34 16.02 37.76
N GLY A 189 -3.48 15.54 38.27
CA GLY A 189 -4.52 14.89 37.46
C GLY A 189 -5.14 15.84 36.43
N VAL A 190 -5.62 17.01 36.86
CA VAL A 190 -6.24 17.99 35.96
C VAL A 190 -5.23 18.52 34.95
N GLY A 191 -4.00 18.82 35.38
CA GLY A 191 -2.94 19.28 34.48
C GLY A 191 -2.56 18.24 33.42
N GLY A 192 -2.44 16.96 33.80
CA GLY A 192 -2.17 15.86 32.87
C GLY A 192 -3.29 15.64 31.87
N ALA A 193 -4.55 15.66 32.32
CA ALA A 193 -5.72 15.50 31.46
C ALA A 193 -5.85 16.65 30.45
N LEU A 194 -5.60 17.91 30.87
CA LEU A 194 -5.58 19.05 29.95
C LEU A 194 -4.45 18.96 28.92
N GLY A 195 -3.27 18.51 29.34
CA GLY A 195 -2.13 18.31 28.44
C GLY A 195 -2.41 17.28 27.34
N VAL A 196 -2.96 16.12 27.72
CA VAL A 196 -3.36 15.07 26.75
C VAL A 196 -4.48 15.56 25.83
N PHE A 197 -5.47 16.28 26.36
CA PHE A 197 -6.56 16.85 25.57
C PHE A 197 -6.05 17.88 24.54
N LEU A 198 -5.10 18.74 24.92
CA LEU A 198 -4.49 19.71 24.02
C LEU A 198 -3.60 19.03 22.96
N ILE A 199 -2.87 17.97 23.31
CA ILE A 199 -2.10 17.18 22.34
C ILE A 199 -3.04 16.45 21.36
N ALA A 200 -4.18 15.95 21.82
CA ALA A 200 -5.18 15.33 20.94
C ALA A 200 -5.89 16.35 20.02
N LEU A 201 -6.15 17.56 20.52
CA LEU A 201 -6.78 18.64 19.74
C LEU A 201 -5.84 19.28 18.72
N PHE A 202 -4.57 19.48 19.07
CA PHE A 202 -3.62 20.28 18.28
C PHE A 202 -2.43 19.49 17.73
N GLY A 203 -2.14 18.30 18.26
CA GLY A 203 -1.02 17.46 17.81
C GLY A 203 -1.23 16.87 16.41
N ASN A 204 -2.45 16.91 15.87
CA ASN A 204 -2.72 16.46 14.50
C ASN A 204 -2.65 17.60 13.47
N ALA A 205 -2.55 18.87 13.89
CA ALA A 205 -2.64 20.02 12.98
C ALA A 205 -1.33 20.37 12.26
N ARG A 206 -0.29 19.52 12.32
CA ARG A 206 1.04 19.81 11.74
C ARG A 206 1.51 18.87 10.64
N ASN A 207 0.70 17.90 10.22
CA ASN A 207 1.02 17.06 9.04
C ASN A 207 0.03 17.17 7.89
N ASP A 208 -0.95 18.05 7.99
CA ASP A 208 -1.82 18.40 6.87
C ASP A 208 -1.14 19.52 6.05
N GLY A 209 0.11 19.26 5.65
CA GLY A 209 0.77 19.94 4.54
C GLY A 209 0.10 19.47 3.25
N HIS A 210 -1.17 19.84 3.10
CA HIS A 210 -1.92 19.75 1.86
C HIS A 210 -1.19 20.66 0.88
N HIS A 211 -0.27 20.10 0.09
CA HIS A 211 0.14 20.70 -1.17
C HIS A 211 -1.09 20.66 -2.08
N SER A 212 -1.98 21.63 -1.90
CA SER A 212 -2.99 22.03 -2.86
C SER A 212 -2.29 22.72 -4.03
N GLY A 213 -1.47 21.96 -4.76
CA GLY A 213 -1.33 22.18 -6.20
C GLY A 213 -2.55 21.53 -6.86
N PRO A 214 -3.05 22.07 -7.99
CA PRO A 214 -4.16 21.45 -8.69
C PRO A 214 -3.80 19.99 -8.98
N ASP A 215 -4.63 19.08 -8.46
CA ASP A 215 -4.49 17.65 -8.68
C ASP A 215 -4.64 17.37 -10.19
N ALA A 216 -3.88 16.43 -10.74
CA ALA A 216 -3.91 16.13 -12.18
C ALA A 216 -5.32 15.71 -12.65
N SER A 217 -6.15 15.24 -11.70
CA SER A 217 -7.56 14.93 -11.87
C SER A 217 -8.45 16.17 -12.08
N ASP A 218 -8.12 17.32 -11.47
CA ASP A 218 -8.84 18.59 -11.66
C ASP A 218 -8.52 19.23 -13.03
N MET A 219 -7.33 18.97 -13.58
CA MET A 219 -6.93 19.45 -14.91
C MET A 219 -7.62 18.70 -16.06
N ILE A 220 -8.08 17.46 -15.82
CA ILE A 220 -8.75 16.63 -16.82
C ILE A 220 -10.24 17.00 -16.94
N ASN A 221 -10.90 17.34 -15.83
CA ASN A 221 -12.32 17.71 -15.84
C ASN A 221 -12.57 19.15 -16.34
N MET A 222 -11.58 20.04 -16.30
CA MET A 222 -11.79 21.45 -16.67
C MET A 222 -11.64 21.75 -18.17
N ARG A 223 -11.46 20.72 -19.01
CA ARG A 223 -11.25 20.87 -20.46
C ARG A 223 -12.30 20.19 -21.34
N MET A 224 -13.39 19.70 -20.73
CA MET A 224 -14.50 19.02 -21.40
C MET A 224 -15.82 19.80 -21.34
N ASP A 225 -15.82 21.04 -20.84
CA ASP A 225 -16.96 21.98 -20.87
C ASP A 225 -16.67 23.19 -21.78
#